data_AF-A0A835AMP1-F1
#
_entry.id   AF-A0A835AMP1-F1
#
_cell.length_a   1.000
_cell.length_b   1.000
_cell.length_c   1.000
_cell.angle_alpha   90.00
_cell.angle_beta   90.00
_cell.angle_gamma   90.00
#
_symmetry.space_group_name_H-M   'P 1'
#
loop_
_entity.id
_entity.type
_entity.pdbx_description
1 polymer ?
#
loop_
_entity_poly.entity_id
_entity_poly.type
_entity_poly.pdbx_seq_one_letter_code
_entity_poly.pdbx_strand_id
1 'polypeptide(L)'
;MPQSSKALVPAIIYVCSLIVSVILQETRWSSWRLKLYFSAGAVLWILSGLGIVLLPSRLHNVMYVISIIIGAANALMTVTSISMEGVLVGEDLNGCAFVYGSLSFVDKVSCGIALYILESYQGSTKISPNLGTAFGYTVTRLGLGLVPAACSLLSAIVAYTMDLPDTRRRPLVEPLVA
;
A
#
# COMPACT_ATOMS: atom_id res chain seq x y z
N MET A 1 15.45 -5.03 22.98
CA MET A 1 13.99 -5.06 22.73
C MET A 1 13.52 -6.50 22.88
N PRO A 2 12.49 -6.80 23.70
CA PRO A 2 11.98 -8.15 23.85
C PRO A 2 11.41 -8.66 22.51
N GLN A 3 11.61 -9.94 22.23
CA GLN A 3 11.24 -10.59 20.95
C GLN A 3 9.75 -10.41 20.60
N SER A 4 8.89 -10.31 21.61
CA SER A 4 7.45 -10.12 21.48
C SER A 4 7.06 -8.83 20.73
N SER A 5 7.84 -7.75 20.84
CA SER A 5 7.52 -6.48 20.17
C SER A 5 7.75 -6.52 18.65
N LYS A 6 8.56 -7.46 18.15
CA LYS A 6 8.79 -7.60 16.69
C LYS A 6 7.60 -8.22 15.96
N ALA A 7 6.85 -9.11 16.60
CA ALA A 7 5.68 -9.75 16.01
C ALA A 7 4.40 -8.89 16.11
N LEU A 8 4.33 -8.01 17.12
CA LEU A 8 3.19 -7.11 17.33
C LEU A 8 3.02 -6.09 16.21
N VAL A 9 4.12 -5.55 15.67
CA VAL A 9 4.05 -4.51 14.64
C VAL A 9 3.34 -5.00 13.36
N PRO A 10 3.74 -6.12 12.73
CA PRO A 10 2.99 -6.70 11.61
C PRO A 10 1.55 -7.04 11.97
N ALA A 11 1.31 -7.62 13.15
CA ALA A 11 -0.04 -7.97 13.59
C ALA A 11 -0.98 -6.76 13.63
N ILE A 12 -0.53 -5.63 14.17
CA ILE A 12 -1.31 -4.38 14.22
C ILE A 12 -1.57 -3.84 12.82
N ILE A 13 -0.56 -3.87 11.93
CA ILE A 13 -0.71 -3.43 10.53
C ILE A 13 -1.81 -4.24 9.84
N TYR A 14 -1.80 -5.56 9.97
CA TYR A 14 -2.81 -6.43 9.34
C TYR A 14 -4.21 -6.23 9.92
N VAL A 15 -4.35 -6.15 11.25
CA VAL A 15 -5.65 -5.94 11.89
C VAL A 15 -6.24 -4.58 11.51
N CYS A 16 -5.44 -3.51 11.57
CA CYS A 16 -5.90 -2.18 11.15
C CYS A 16 -6.25 -2.15 9.66
N SER A 17 -5.42 -2.76 8.81
CA SER A 17 -5.70 -2.86 7.37
C SER A 17 -7.01 -3.57 7.11
N LEU A 18 -7.30 -4.68 7.81
CA LEU A 18 -8.54 -5.43 7.66
C LEU A 18 -9.77 -4.59 8.04
N ILE A 19 -9.73 -3.92 9.20
CA ILE A 19 -10.84 -3.07 9.66
C ILE A 19 -11.12 -1.95 8.65
N VAL A 20 -10.07 -1.26 8.20
CA VAL A 20 -10.19 -0.15 7.24
C VAL A 20 -10.72 -0.65 5.89
N SER A 21 -10.26 -1.81 5.40
CA SER A 21 -10.78 -2.43 4.18
C SER A 21 -12.26 -2.75 4.26
N VAL A 22 -12.74 -3.31 5.38
CA VAL A 22 -14.17 -3.62 5.59
C VAL A 22 -15.02 -2.33 5.55
N ILE A 23 -14.55 -1.26 6.20
CA ILE A 23 -15.25 0.04 6.21
C ILE A 23 -15.30 0.65 4.81
N LEU A 24 -14.21 0.56 4.05
CA LEU A 24 -14.14 1.04 2.67
C LEU A 24 -15.08 0.27 1.75
N GLN A 25 -15.20 -1.04 1.94
CA GLN A 25 -16.04 -1.89 1.11
C GLN A 25 -17.54 -1.60 1.31
N GLU A 26 -17.96 -1.26 2.53
CA GLU A 26 -19.32 -0.82 2.86
C GLU A 26 -19.64 0.59 2.32
N THR A 27 -18.61 1.38 2.01
CA THR A 27 -18.79 2.76 1.56
C THR A 27 -19.26 2.81 0.10
N ARG A 28 -20.30 3.62 -0.18
CA ARG A 28 -20.79 3.86 -1.54
C ARG A 28 -19.69 4.50 -2.41
N TRP A 29 -19.25 3.75 -3.41
CA TRP A 29 -18.24 4.15 -4.38
C TRP A 29 -18.80 5.18 -5.38
N SER A 30 -18.05 6.27 -5.58
CA SER A 30 -18.28 7.27 -6.62
C SER A 30 -16.92 7.61 -7.21
N SER A 31 -16.81 7.82 -8.53
CA SER A 31 -15.53 8.09 -9.21
C SER A 31 -14.72 9.22 -8.56
N TRP A 32 -15.40 10.27 -8.10
CA TRP A 32 -14.77 11.36 -7.36
C TRP A 32 -14.25 10.94 -5.98
N ARG A 33 -15.07 10.18 -5.23
CA ARG A 33 -14.68 9.65 -3.91
C ARG A 33 -13.53 8.65 -4.03
N LEU A 34 -13.49 7.87 -5.09
CA LEU A 34 -12.42 6.91 -5.37
C LEU A 34 -11.07 7.63 -5.52
N LYS A 35 -11.01 8.68 -6.33
CA LYS A 35 -9.82 9.55 -6.46
C LYS A 35 -9.41 10.17 -5.11
N LEU A 36 -10.39 10.64 -4.33
CA LEU A 36 -10.12 11.22 -3.01
C LEU A 36 -9.55 10.19 -2.02
N TYR A 37 -10.15 9.01 -1.88
CA TYR A 37 -9.66 7.97 -0.96
C TYR A 37 -8.30 7.45 -1.37
N PHE A 38 -8.04 7.30 -2.67
CA PHE A 38 -6.74 6.93 -3.20
C PHE A 38 -5.67 7.98 -2.84
N SER A 39 -5.96 9.26 -3.08
CA SER A 39 -5.06 10.36 -2.75
C SER A 39 -4.82 10.48 -1.23
N ALA A 40 -5.85 10.27 -0.41
CA ALA A 40 -5.74 10.27 1.04
C ALA A 40 -4.85 9.12 1.53
N GLY A 41 -5.02 7.92 0.97
CA GLY A 41 -4.14 6.78 1.22
C GLY A 41 -2.68 7.10 0.87
N ALA A 42 -2.44 7.74 -0.27
CA ALA A 42 -1.09 8.12 -0.70
C ALA A 42 -0.44 9.17 0.23
N VAL A 43 -1.20 10.17 0.68
CA VAL A 43 -0.72 11.16 1.66
C VAL A 43 -0.37 10.48 2.99
N LEU A 44 -1.23 9.59 3.49
CA LEU A 44 -0.95 8.81 4.70
C LEU A 44 0.29 7.93 4.55
N TRP A 45 0.51 7.35 3.37
CA TRP A 45 1.72 6.59 3.05
C TRP A 45 2.96 7.47 3.13
N ILE A 46 2.96 8.64 2.49
CA ILE A 46 4.07 9.61 2.53
C ILE A 46 4.34 10.09 3.95
N LEU A 47 3.30 10.41 4.72
CA LEU A 47 3.43 10.79 6.14
C LEU A 47 4.04 9.68 6.98
N SER A 48 3.65 8.42 6.73
CA SER A 48 4.23 7.27 7.42
C SER A 48 5.70 7.04 7.05
N GLY A 49 6.06 7.20 5.77
CA GLY A 49 7.45 7.11 5.29
C GLY A 49 8.33 8.20 5.89
N LEU A 50 7.83 9.44 5.92
CA LEU A 50 8.51 10.56 6.58
C LEU A 50 8.63 10.32 8.10
N GLY A 51 7.58 9.78 8.73
CA GLY A 51 7.58 9.39 10.14
C GLY A 51 8.63 8.31 10.45
N ILE A 52 8.86 7.35 9.56
CA ILE A 52 9.92 6.34 9.71
C ILE A 52 11.32 6.96 9.58
N VAL A 53 11.52 7.93 8.69
CA VAL A 53 12.82 8.59 8.47
C VAL A 53 13.17 9.55 9.62
N LEU A 54 12.18 10.31 10.11
CA LEU A 54 12.39 11.31 11.16
C LEU A 54 12.41 10.74 12.58
N LEU A 55 12.06 9.46 12.80
CA LEU A 55 11.84 8.94 14.15
C LEU A 55 13.16 8.80 14.96
N PRO A 56 13.35 9.57 16.05
CA PRO A 56 14.44 9.31 16.99
C PRO A 56 14.13 8.07 17.85
N SER A 57 15.18 7.31 18.19
CA SER A 57 15.16 5.99 18.84
C SER A 57 14.54 5.94 20.26
N ARG A 58 13.89 7.00 20.74
CA ARG A 58 13.48 7.19 22.15
C ARG A 58 11.98 7.05 22.41
N LEU A 59 11.12 6.97 21.38
CA LEU A 59 9.67 6.91 21.53
C LEU A 59 9.07 5.60 21.00
N HIS A 60 9.02 4.56 21.84
CA HIS A 60 8.40 3.27 21.51
C HIS A 60 6.89 3.40 21.20
N ASN A 61 6.19 4.36 21.81
CA ASN A 61 4.76 4.60 21.58
C ASN A 61 4.44 5.06 20.16
N VAL A 62 5.34 5.83 19.54
CA VAL A 62 5.12 6.38 18.19
C VAL A 62 5.20 5.27 17.13
N MET A 63 5.94 4.20 17.39
CA MET A 63 6.02 3.06 16.48
C MET A 63 4.66 2.38 16.29
N TYR A 64 3.87 2.22 17.36
CA TYR A 64 2.51 1.66 17.28
C TYR A 64 1.55 2.56 16.50
N VAL A 65 1.65 3.89 16.69
CA VAL A 65 0.84 4.87 15.94
C VAL A 65 1.19 4.81 14.45
N ILE A 66 2.48 4.75 14.12
CA ILE A 66 2.93 4.62 12.72
C ILE A 66 2.43 3.30 12.11
N SER A 67 2.44 2.18 12.84
CA SER A 67 1.90 0.90 12.34
C SER A 67 0.41 0.96 11.99
N ILE A 68 -0.39 1.67 12.78
CA ILE A 68 -1.82 1.88 12.48
C ILE A 68 -1.98 2.69 11.19
N ILE A 69 -1.20 3.78 11.04
CA ILE A 69 -1.24 4.62 9.84
C ILE A 69 -0.82 3.84 8.59
N ILE A 70 0.24 3.03 8.68
CA ILE A 70 0.69 2.17 7.57
C ILE A 70 -0.40 1.17 7.17
N GLY A 71 -1.04 0.52 8.16
CA GLY A 71 -2.14 -0.41 7.90
C GLY A 71 -3.31 0.27 7.20
N ALA A 72 -3.69 1.47 7.67
CA ALA A 72 -4.75 2.26 7.06
C ALA A 72 -4.41 2.73 5.64
N ALA A 73 -3.19 3.24 5.43
CA ALA A 73 -2.71 3.69 4.11
C ALA A 73 -2.68 2.53 3.11
N ASN A 74 -2.18 1.36 3.53
CA ASN A 74 -2.15 0.15 2.72
C ASN A 74 -3.56 -0.30 2.31
N ALA A 75 -4.49 -0.37 3.25
CA ALA A 75 -5.89 -0.71 2.98
C ALA A 75 -6.53 0.29 2.01
N LEU A 76 -6.35 1.59 2.25
CA LEU A 76 -6.90 2.64 1.39
C LEU A 76 -6.42 2.48 -0.05
N MET A 77 -5.10 2.41 -0.27
CA MET A 77 -4.53 2.34 -1.62
C MET A 77 -4.86 1.02 -2.33
N THR A 78 -4.82 -0.12 -1.65
CA THR A 78 -5.10 -1.42 -2.28
C THR A 78 -6.55 -1.56 -2.71
N VAL A 79 -7.51 -1.26 -1.82
CA VAL A 79 -8.95 -1.38 -2.13
C VAL A 79 -9.36 -0.38 -3.21
N THR A 80 -8.84 0.85 -3.16
CA THR A 80 -9.12 1.87 -4.19
C THR A 80 -8.46 1.54 -5.54
N SER A 81 -7.24 0.99 -5.56
CA SER A 81 -6.59 0.53 -6.80
C SER A 81 -7.41 -0.56 -7.50
N ILE A 82 -7.80 -1.61 -6.77
CA ILE A 82 -8.60 -2.71 -7.32
C ILE A 82 -9.94 -2.21 -7.84
N SER A 83 -10.56 -1.26 -7.13
CA SER A 83 -11.82 -0.65 -7.56
C SER A 83 -11.64 0.15 -8.86
N MET A 84 -10.51 0.85 -9.00
CA MET A 84 -10.17 1.61 -10.19
C MET A 84 -9.87 0.71 -11.39
N GLU A 85 -9.15 -0.40 -11.18
CA GLU A 85 -8.94 -1.46 -12.18
C GLU A 85 -10.28 -2.02 -12.69
N GLY A 86 -11.22 -2.29 -11.77
CA GLY A 86 -12.57 -2.74 -12.11
C GLY A 86 -13.33 -1.78 -13.02
N VAL A 87 -13.25 -0.47 -12.72
CA VAL A 87 -13.89 0.56 -13.54
C VAL A 87 -13.23 0.69 -14.92
N LEU A 88 -11.91 0.48 -15.00
CA LEU A 88 -11.16 0.60 -16.26
C LEU A 88 -11.38 -0.57 -17.21
N VAL A 89 -11.49 -1.80 -16.67
CA VAL A 89 -11.82 -3.00 -17.46
C VAL A 89 -13.26 -2.89 -17.98
N GLY A 90 -14.17 -2.30 -17.20
CA GLY A 90 -15.53 -2.02 -17.65
C GLY A 90 -16.33 -3.28 -17.98
N GLU A 91 -17.21 -3.19 -18.98
CA GLU A 91 -18.09 -4.28 -19.42
C GLU A 91 -17.43 -5.22 -20.44
N ASP A 92 -16.22 -4.89 -20.93
CA ASP A 92 -15.50 -5.67 -21.92
C ASP A 92 -14.82 -6.90 -21.28
N LEU A 93 -15.57 -8.00 -21.20
CA LEU A 93 -15.09 -9.27 -20.63
C LEU A 93 -14.08 -10.00 -21.52
N ASN A 94 -13.95 -9.60 -22.80
CA ASN A 94 -13.00 -10.19 -23.73
C ASN A 94 -11.56 -9.80 -23.34
N GLY A 95 -10.85 -10.73 -22.69
CA GLY A 95 -9.48 -10.53 -22.25
C GLY A 95 -9.34 -10.01 -20.82
N CYS A 96 -10.44 -9.83 -20.06
CA CYS A 96 -10.36 -9.37 -18.66
C CYS A 96 -9.51 -10.31 -17.80
N ALA A 97 -9.63 -11.62 -18.00
CA ALA A 97 -8.84 -12.63 -17.28
C ALA A 97 -7.33 -12.49 -17.54
N PHE A 98 -6.93 -12.09 -18.75
CA PHE A 98 -5.53 -11.82 -19.08
C PHE A 98 -5.05 -10.52 -18.41
N VAL A 99 -5.87 -9.46 -18.38
CA VAL A 99 -5.54 -8.19 -17.72
C VAL A 99 -5.34 -8.40 -16.22
N TYR A 100 -6.33 -8.98 -15.52
CA TYR A 100 -6.20 -9.26 -14.08
C TYR A 100 -5.08 -10.26 -13.77
N GLY A 101 -4.86 -11.24 -14.65
CA GLY A 101 -3.78 -12.21 -14.51
C GLY A 101 -2.39 -11.58 -14.64
N SER A 102 -2.19 -10.73 -15.65
CA SER A 102 -0.93 -10.01 -15.85
C SER A 102 -0.65 -8.99 -14.74
N LEU A 103 -1.67 -8.28 -14.28
CA LEU A 103 -1.56 -7.35 -13.14
C LEU A 103 -1.14 -8.08 -11.86
N SER A 104 -1.80 -9.20 -11.55
CA SER A 104 -1.45 -10.04 -10.39
C SER A 104 -0.06 -10.67 -10.50
N PHE A 105 0.37 -11.02 -11.71
CA PHE A 105 1.70 -11.55 -11.96
C PHE A 105 2.77 -10.48 -11.68
N VAL A 106 2.59 -9.26 -12.22
CA VAL A 106 3.50 -8.14 -12.00
C VAL A 106 3.58 -7.78 -10.51
N ASP A 107 2.45 -7.76 -9.80
CA ASP A 107 2.40 -7.49 -8.36
C ASP A 107 3.25 -8.51 -7.57
N LYS A 108 3.03 -9.81 -7.79
CA LYS A 108 3.78 -10.88 -7.11
C LYS A 108 5.27 -10.87 -7.45
N VAL A 109 5.63 -10.68 -8.72
CA VAL A 109 7.04 -10.62 -9.16
C VAL A 109 7.74 -9.39 -8.55
N SER A 110 7.09 -8.23 -8.58
CA SER A 110 7.62 -6.98 -8.00
C SER A 110 7.84 -7.11 -6.49
N CYS A 111 6.85 -7.66 -5.78
CA CYS A 111 6.95 -7.95 -4.35
C CYS A 111 8.09 -8.95 -4.04
N GLY A 112 8.21 -10.02 -4.83
CA GLY A 112 9.29 -11.01 -4.70
C GLY A 112 10.68 -10.42 -4.90
N ILE A 113 10.87 -9.58 -5.92
CA ILE A 113 12.14 -8.87 -6.17
C ILE A 113 12.46 -7.93 -5.01
N ALA A 114 11.48 -7.18 -4.51
CA ALA A 114 11.67 -6.27 -3.39
C ALA A 114 12.10 -7.02 -2.10
N LEU A 115 11.45 -8.15 -1.81
CA LEU A 115 11.83 -9.02 -0.68
C LEU A 115 13.22 -9.61 -0.86
N TYR A 116 13.56 -10.11 -2.06
CA TYR A 116 14.89 -10.65 -2.36
C TYR A 116 16.00 -9.61 -2.11
N ILE A 117 15.80 -8.38 -2.58
CA ILE A 117 16.74 -7.27 -2.34
C ILE A 117 16.85 -6.98 -0.85
N LEU A 118 15.72 -6.89 -0.14
CA LEU A 118 15.70 -6.59 1.30
C LEU A 118 16.42 -7.68 2.12
N GLU A 119 16.15 -8.96 1.82
CA GLU A 119 16.79 -10.10 2.45
C GLU A 119 18.29 -10.18 2.15
N SER A 120 18.70 -9.86 0.91
CA SER A 120 20.11 -9.80 0.50
C SER A 120 20.91 -8.80 1.35
N TYR A 121 20.37 -7.59 1.57
CA TYR A 121 21.01 -6.59 2.43
C TYR A 121 21.08 -7.02 3.90
N GLN A 122 20.06 -7.73 4.41
CA GLN A 122 20.08 -8.27 5.77
C GLN A 122 21.08 -9.42 5.94
N GLY A 123 21.19 -10.30 4.94
CA GLY A 123 22.13 -11.43 4.92
C GLY A 123 23.59 -10.98 4.93
N SER A 124 23.93 -9.92 4.20
CA SER A 124 25.29 -9.38 4.12
C SER A 124 25.76 -8.70 5.42
N THR A 125 24.84 -8.38 6.34
CA THR A 125 25.13 -7.68 7.61
C THR A 125 25.59 -8.62 8.73
N LYS A 126 25.45 -9.95 8.58
CA LYS A 126 25.88 -10.93 9.61
C LYS A 126 27.40 -11.10 9.75
N ILE A 127 28.22 -10.43 8.93
CA ILE A 127 29.69 -10.60 8.89
C ILE A 127 30.46 -9.50 9.67
N SER A 128 29.83 -8.41 10.15
CA SER A 128 30.54 -7.39 10.95
C SER A 128 29.67 -6.76 12.05
N PRO A 129 29.83 -7.18 13.32
CA PRO A 129 28.84 -6.88 14.37
C PRO A 129 28.96 -5.50 15.04
N ASN A 130 29.98 -4.67 14.79
CA ASN A 130 30.26 -3.53 15.69
C ASN A 130 30.32 -2.10 15.10
N LEU A 131 30.20 -1.91 13.77
CA LEU A 131 30.18 -0.54 13.19
C LEU A 131 29.05 -0.31 12.16
N GLY A 132 28.49 -1.39 11.58
CA GLY A 132 27.43 -1.34 10.57
C GLY A 132 26.00 -1.25 11.10
N THR A 133 25.78 -1.38 12.41
CA THR A 133 24.44 -1.45 13.00
C THR A 133 23.71 -0.10 12.95
N ALA A 134 24.42 1.02 12.86
CA ALA A 134 23.84 2.35 12.65
C ALA A 134 23.63 2.68 11.15
N PHE A 135 24.56 2.28 10.29
CA PHE A 135 24.49 2.55 8.85
C PHE A 135 23.50 1.62 8.13
N GLY A 136 23.48 0.33 8.46
CA GLY A 136 22.52 -0.65 7.95
C GLY A 136 21.08 -0.40 8.42
N TYR A 137 20.89 0.09 9.66
CA TYR A 137 19.57 0.55 10.13
C TYR A 137 19.04 1.72 9.32
N THR A 138 19.94 2.63 8.92
CA THR A 138 19.59 3.81 8.13
C THR A 138 19.25 3.41 6.71
N VAL A 139 20.02 2.52 6.06
CA VAL A 139 19.72 2.07 4.68
C VAL A 139 18.46 1.21 4.61
N THR A 140 18.21 0.31 5.57
CA THR A 140 16.94 -0.45 5.60
C THR A 140 15.75 0.42 5.96
N ARG A 141 15.86 1.40 6.87
CA ARG A 141 14.77 2.37 7.11
C ARG A 141 14.55 3.32 5.95
N LEU A 142 15.62 3.80 5.31
CA LEU A 142 15.54 4.67 4.14
C LEU A 142 14.94 3.90 2.97
N GLY A 143 15.35 2.66 2.73
CA GLY A 143 14.74 1.79 1.72
C GLY A 143 13.27 1.50 2.01
N LEU A 144 12.94 1.08 3.24
CA LEU A 144 11.56 0.69 3.60
C LEU A 144 10.60 1.88 3.69
N GLY A 145 11.09 3.09 3.97
CA GLY A 145 10.26 4.30 4.05
C GLY A 145 10.23 5.11 2.75
N LEU A 146 11.37 5.30 2.09
CA LEU A 146 11.51 6.15 0.91
C LEU A 146 11.00 5.45 -0.35
N VAL A 147 11.27 4.14 -0.51
CA VAL A 147 10.83 3.40 -1.71
C VAL A 147 9.33 3.43 -1.83
N PRO A 148 8.53 3.06 -0.80
CA PRO A 148 7.10 3.02 -1.01
C PRO A 148 6.45 4.41 -0.89
N ALA A 149 7.12 5.40 -0.27
CA ALA A 149 6.71 6.80 -0.38
C ALA A 149 6.88 7.33 -1.82
N ALA A 150 7.99 7.00 -2.50
CA ALA A 150 8.20 7.35 -3.90
C ALA A 150 7.22 6.62 -4.82
N CYS A 151 6.99 5.31 -4.60
CA CYS A 151 5.98 4.55 -5.32
C CYS A 151 4.58 5.14 -5.09
N SER A 152 4.24 5.51 -3.86
CA SER A 152 2.95 6.14 -3.53
C SER A 152 2.77 7.48 -4.23
N LEU A 153 3.82 8.29 -4.33
CA LEU A 153 3.77 9.56 -5.04
C LEU A 153 3.56 9.35 -6.55
N LEU A 154 4.33 8.44 -7.16
CA LEU A 154 4.14 8.06 -8.56
C LEU A 154 2.73 7.53 -8.83
N SER A 155 2.24 6.67 -7.94
CA SER A 155 0.91 6.09 -8.00
C SER A 155 -0.19 7.16 -7.92
N ALA A 156 -0.05 8.15 -7.02
CA ALA A 156 -0.96 9.29 -6.92
C ALA A 156 -0.95 10.17 -8.19
N ILE A 157 0.22 10.41 -8.77
CA ILE A 157 0.35 11.16 -10.03
C ILE A 157 -0.37 10.41 -11.16
N VAL A 158 -0.12 9.10 -11.30
CA VAL A 158 -0.76 8.27 -12.31
C VAL A 158 -2.29 8.26 -12.12
N ALA A 159 -2.77 8.05 -10.90
CA ALA A 159 -4.20 8.07 -10.60
C ALA A 159 -4.85 9.44 -10.85
N TYR A 160 -4.10 10.54 -10.67
CA TYR A 160 -4.57 11.88 -11.00
C TYR A 160 -4.65 12.11 -12.51
N THR A 161 -3.68 11.59 -13.27
CA THR A 161 -3.66 11.68 -14.75
C THR A 161 -4.66 10.76 -15.44
N MET A 162 -5.19 9.74 -14.76
CA MET A 162 -6.19 8.85 -15.32
C MET A 162 -7.57 9.52 -15.33
N ASP A 163 -8.13 9.66 -16.53
CA ASP A 163 -9.52 9.99 -16.72
C ASP A 163 -10.37 8.76 -16.39
N LEU A 164 -10.85 8.71 -15.14
CA LEU A 164 -11.93 7.78 -14.81
C LEU A 164 -13.20 8.29 -15.47
N PRO A 165 -13.88 7.47 -16.30
CA PRO A 165 -15.19 7.83 -16.82
C PRO A 165 -16.12 8.10 -15.64
N ASP A 166 -16.76 9.27 -15.65
CA ASP A 166 -17.78 9.62 -14.67
C ASP A 166 -18.88 8.55 -14.73
N THR A 167 -19.07 7.78 -13.66
CA THR A 167 -20.21 6.86 -13.50
C THR A 167 -21.52 7.63 -13.30
N ARG A 168 -21.63 8.86 -13.82
CA ARG A 168 -22.72 9.80 -13.60
C ARG A 168 -23.92 9.58 -14.53
N ARG A 169 -23.91 8.64 -15.49
CA ARG A 169 -25.07 8.40 -16.37
C ARG A 169 -25.22 6.97 -16.90
N ARG A 170 -25.32 5.97 -16.04
CA ARG A 170 -26.20 4.84 -16.37
C ARG A 170 -27.04 4.53 -15.13
N PRO A 171 -28.33 4.93 -15.09
CA PRO A 171 -29.23 4.30 -14.13
C PRO A 171 -29.14 2.78 -14.37
N LEU A 172 -29.03 2.01 -13.29
CA LEU A 172 -29.21 0.55 -13.31
C LEU A 172 -30.56 0.25 -13.98
N VAL A 173 -30.53 0.05 -15.29
CA VAL A 173 -31.62 -0.55 -16.04
C VAL A 173 -30.97 -1.58 -16.93
N GLU A 174 -30.59 -2.69 -16.34
CA GLU A 174 -30.85 -3.99 -16.94
C GLU A 174 -30.84 -5.06 -15.83
N PRO A 175 -31.99 -5.74 -15.61
CA PRO A 175 -32.09 -6.79 -14.62
C PRO A 175 -31.26 -7.99 -15.08
N LEU A 176 -30.51 -8.57 -14.15
CA LEU A 176 -29.86 -9.88 -14.26
C LEU A 176 -30.93 -10.99 -14.45
N VAL A 177 -31.47 -11.16 -15.65
CA VAL A 177 -32.10 -12.41 -16.10
C VAL A 177 -32.07 -12.48 -17.63
N ALA A 178 -31.13 -13.27 -18.18
CA ALA A 178 -31.28 -14.04 -19.42
C ALA A 178 -30.21 -15.14 -19.45
#